data_AF-A0A4Y9IIN8-F1
#
_entry.id   AF-A0A4Y9IIN8-F1
#
_cell.length_a   1.000
_cell.length_b   1.000
_cell.length_c   1.000
_cell.angle_alpha   90.00
_cell.angle_beta   90.00
_cell.angle_gamma   90.00
#
_symmetry.space_group_name_H-M   'P 1'
#
loop_
_entity.id
_entity.type
_entity.pdbx_description
1 polymer ?
#
loop_
_entity_poly.entity_id
_entity_poly.type
_entity_poly.pdbx_seq_one_letter_code
_entity_poly.pdbx_strand_id
1 'polypeptide(L)'
;ETAYALVKAGQADAFATDDVLLYGLIATDGQDGASYTVLPDKLSYEPYGIMFRKDDPEFAGVVAQTFTRLAESRALRCTYERWFLKRLPNGERLDIPMSNDLRTSFQLMGLDAQE
;
A
#
# COMPACT_ATOMS: atom_id res chain seq x y z
N GLU A 1 0.94 -8.90 -12.88
CA GLU A 1 2.06 -9.60 -13.54
C GLU A 1 2.08 -9.42 -15.05
N THR A 2 0.99 -9.72 -15.77
CA THR A 2 0.97 -9.65 -17.25
C THR A 2 1.29 -8.25 -17.81
N ALA A 3 0.76 -7.16 -17.23
CA ALA A 3 1.01 -5.81 -17.75
C ALA A 3 2.47 -5.34 -17.57
N TYR A 4 3.08 -5.63 -16.41
CA TYR A 4 4.50 -5.32 -16.17
C TYR A 4 5.41 -6.13 -17.11
N ALA A 5 5.06 -7.40 -17.38
CA ALA A 5 5.78 -8.22 -18.35
C ALA A 5 5.75 -7.66 -19.77
N LEU A 6 4.66 -6.99 -20.19
CA LEU A 6 4.59 -6.32 -21.50
C LEU A 6 5.58 -5.17 -21.60
N VAL A 7 5.77 -4.40 -20.52
CA VAL A 7 6.79 -3.34 -20.46
C VAL A 7 8.18 -3.96 -20.53
N LYS A 8 8.45 -5.02 -19.74
CA LYS A 8 9.74 -5.74 -19.79
C LYS A 8 10.06 -6.30 -21.18
N ALA A 9 9.04 -6.74 -21.92
CA ALA A 9 9.18 -7.28 -23.26
C ALA A 9 9.26 -6.20 -24.36
N GLY A 10 9.22 -4.91 -24.01
CA GLY A 10 9.21 -3.80 -24.96
C GLY A 10 7.93 -3.71 -25.79
N GLN A 11 6.84 -4.32 -25.33
CA GLN A 11 5.53 -4.31 -26.01
C GLN A 11 4.62 -3.18 -25.52
N ALA A 12 5.00 -2.51 -24.43
CA ALA A 12 4.35 -1.32 -23.91
C ALA A 12 5.41 -0.34 -23.39
N ASP A 13 5.20 0.96 -23.59
CA ASP A 13 6.14 2.00 -23.16
C ASP A 13 6.09 2.26 -21.65
N ALA A 14 4.91 2.08 -21.03
CA ALA A 14 4.69 2.30 -19.60
C ALA A 14 3.52 1.46 -19.09
N PHE A 15 3.49 1.24 -17.77
CA PHE A 15 2.38 0.62 -17.07
C PHE A 15 1.89 1.55 -15.95
N ALA A 16 0.61 1.92 -16.00
CA ALA A 16 -0.02 2.78 -15.01
C ALA A 16 -0.94 1.95 -14.10
N THR A 17 -0.68 2.01 -12.79
CA THR A 17 -1.49 1.43 -11.71
C THR A 17 -1.06 2.08 -10.39
N ASP A 18 -1.48 1.51 -9.27
CA ASP A 18 -1.16 1.99 -7.93
C ASP A 18 0.35 1.97 -7.66
N ASP A 19 0.86 3.06 -7.06
CA ASP A 19 2.28 3.25 -6.78
C ASP A 19 2.88 2.10 -5.96
N VAL A 20 2.18 1.66 -4.91
CA VAL A 20 2.57 0.53 -4.06
C VAL A 20 2.71 -0.77 -4.86
N LEU A 21 1.82 -1.02 -5.82
CA LEU A 21 1.91 -2.21 -6.67
C LEU A 21 3.11 -2.13 -7.60
N LEU A 22 3.38 -0.96 -8.18
CA LEU A 22 4.55 -0.73 -9.02
C LEU A 22 5.86 -0.95 -8.25
N TYR A 23 6.00 -0.38 -7.05
CA TYR A 23 7.17 -0.59 -6.20
C TYR A 23 7.32 -2.06 -5.78
N GLY A 24 6.22 -2.75 -5.48
CA GLY A 24 6.24 -4.19 -5.19
C GLY A 24 6.72 -5.05 -6.36
N LEU A 25 6.28 -4.72 -7.59
CA LEU A 25 6.72 -5.39 -8.81
C LEU A 25 8.21 -5.14 -9.08
N ILE A 26 8.67 -3.89 -8.99
CA ILE A 26 10.09 -3.52 -9.17
C ILE A 26 10.97 -4.24 -8.14
N ALA A 27 10.60 -4.21 -6.86
CA ALA A 27 11.37 -4.87 -5.81
C ALA A 27 11.47 -6.38 -6.01
N THR A 28 10.38 -7.03 -6.44
CA THR A 28 10.37 -8.48 -6.71
C THR A 28 11.26 -8.87 -7.90
N ASP A 29 11.51 -7.94 -8.81
CA ASP A 29 12.33 -8.13 -10.01
C ASP A 29 13.84 -7.98 -9.75
N GLY A 30 14.23 -7.62 -8.52
CA GLY A 30 15.62 -7.55 -8.08
C GLY A 30 16.47 -6.63 -8.96
N GLN A 31 17.56 -7.18 -9.52
CA GLN A 31 18.49 -6.41 -10.37
C GLN A 31 17.84 -5.88 -11.65
N ASP A 32 16.90 -6.62 -12.24
CA ASP A 32 16.19 -6.18 -13.44
C ASP A 32 15.30 -4.97 -13.13
N GLY A 33 14.75 -4.92 -11.91
CA GLY A 33 13.93 -3.83 -11.41
C GLY A 33 14.64 -2.47 -11.42
N ALA A 34 15.96 -2.45 -11.30
CA ALA A 34 16.76 -1.21 -11.31
C ALA A 34 16.70 -0.43 -12.63
N SER A 35 16.21 -1.06 -13.71
CA SER A 35 16.02 -0.41 -15.01
C SER A 35 14.69 0.35 -15.11
N TYR A 36 13.83 0.26 -14.09
CA TYR A 36 12.50 0.87 -14.07
C TYR A 36 12.39 1.90 -12.95
N THR A 37 11.51 2.88 -13.15
CA THR A 37 11.25 3.92 -12.16
C THR A 37 9.76 4.26 -12.14
N VAL A 38 9.26 4.65 -10.96
CA VAL A 38 7.90 5.15 -10.79
C VAL A 38 7.96 6.67 -10.90
N LEU A 39 7.19 7.25 -11.82
CA LEU A 39 7.11 8.70 -11.98
C LEU A 39 6.38 9.33 -10.78
N PRO A 40 6.77 10.56 -10.38
CA PRO A 40 6.24 11.21 -9.18
C PRO A 40 4.78 11.69 -9.33
N ASP A 41 4.32 11.91 -10.56
CA ASP A 41 3.00 12.45 -10.84
C ASP A 41 1.92 11.39 -10.65
N LYS A 42 0.92 11.72 -9.81
CA LYS A 42 -0.23 10.85 -9.57
C LYS A 42 -1.35 11.18 -10.55
N LEU A 43 -1.92 10.15 -11.17
CA LEU A 43 -3.10 10.29 -12.04
C LEU A 43 -4.40 10.41 -11.24
N SER A 44 -4.44 9.78 -10.06
CA SER A 44 -5.60 9.72 -9.17
C SER A 44 -5.18 9.54 -7.71
N TYR A 45 -6.11 9.79 -6.78
CA TYR A 45 -5.99 9.45 -5.37
C TYR A 45 -7.04 8.38 -5.01
N GLU A 46 -6.58 7.19 -4.64
CA GLU A 46 -7.42 5.99 -4.51
C GLU A 46 -7.23 5.34 -3.14
N PRO A 47 -7.96 5.77 -2.09
CA PRO A 47 -7.85 5.17 -0.76
C PRO A 47 -8.45 3.75 -0.77
N TYR A 48 -7.65 2.78 -0.35
CA TYR A 48 -8.10 1.39 -0.25
C TYR A 48 -9.02 1.18 0.95
N GLY A 49 -10.10 0.42 0.74
CA GLY A 49 -11.06 0.03 1.76
C GLY A 49 -11.37 -1.47 1.72
N ILE A 50 -11.89 -2.00 2.82
CA ILE A 50 -12.42 -3.36 2.86
C ILE A 50 -13.79 -3.35 2.17
N MET A 51 -13.90 -4.08 1.06
CA MET A 51 -15.17 -4.23 0.36
C MET A 51 -16.02 -5.32 1.03
N PHE A 52 -17.31 -5.03 1.19
CA PHE A 52 -18.31 -5.97 1.70
C PHE A 52 -19.68 -5.70 1.06
N ARG A 53 -20.67 -6.53 1.35
CA ARG A 53 -22.01 -6.41 0.77
C ARG A 53 -22.62 -5.04 1.09
N LYS A 54 -23.29 -4.47 0.09
CA LYS A 54 -24.13 -3.29 0.29
C LYS A 54 -25.27 -3.63 1.27
N ASP A 55 -25.69 -2.63 2.05
CA ASP A 55 -26.82 -2.70 2.99
C ASP A 55 -26.65 -3.73 4.13
N ASP A 56 -25.40 -4.01 4.53
CA ASP A 56 -25.03 -4.89 5.65
C ASP A 56 -24.41 -4.07 6.82
N PRO A 57 -25.23 -3.35 7.62
CA PRO A 57 -24.72 -2.46 8.66
C PRO A 57 -24.08 -3.21 9.84
N GLU A 58 -24.48 -4.45 10.09
CA GLU A 58 -23.86 -5.28 11.13
C GLU A 58 -22.41 -5.60 10.77
N PHE A 59 -22.16 -6.05 9.53
CA PHE A 59 -20.79 -6.33 9.08
C PHE A 59 -19.96 -5.04 8.96
N ALA A 60 -20.56 -3.95 8.49
CA ALA A 60 -19.90 -2.64 8.51
C ALA A 60 -19.45 -2.24 9.92
N GLY A 61 -20.29 -2.49 10.93
CA GLY A 61 -19.96 -2.27 12.34
C GLY A 61 -18.78 -3.11 12.82
N VAL A 62 -18.70 -4.38 12.43
CA VAL A 62 -17.56 -5.26 12.74
C VAL A 62 -16.26 -4.73 12.13
N VAL A 63 -16.30 -4.30 10.87
CA VAL A 63 -15.12 -3.72 10.19
C VAL A 63 -14.68 -2.46 10.92
N ALA A 64 -15.59 -1.51 11.16
CA ALA A 64 -15.29 -0.25 11.83
C ALA A 64 -14.68 -0.47 13.23
N GLN A 65 -15.31 -1.30 14.07
CA GLN A 65 -14.80 -1.61 15.41
C GLN A 65 -13.44 -2.29 15.37
N THR A 66 -13.18 -3.12 14.36
CA THR A 66 -11.87 -3.76 14.20
C THR A 66 -10.79 -2.74 13.89
N PHE A 67 -11.05 -1.80 12.99
CA PHE A 67 -10.10 -0.71 12.70
C PHE A 67 -9.84 0.18 13.91
N THR A 68 -10.87 0.50 14.71
CA THR A 68 -10.68 1.23 15.99
C THR A 68 -9.72 0.48 16.91
N ARG A 69 -9.94 -0.83 17.15
CA ARG A 69 -9.03 -1.64 17.99
C ARG A 69 -7.62 -1.71 17.43
N LEU A 70 -7.46 -1.79 16.11
CA LEU A 70 -6.15 -1.79 15.45
C LEU A 70 -5.43 -0.45 15.59
N ALA A 71 -6.17 0.67 15.58
CA ALA A 71 -5.62 1.99 15.82
C ALA A 71 -5.17 2.15 17.28
N GLU A 72 -6.04 1.82 18.24
CA GLU A 72 -5.76 1.88 19.68
C GLU A 72 -4.54 1.04 20.08
N SER A 73 -4.42 -0.17 19.52
CA SER A 73 -3.29 -1.07 19.78
C SER A 73 -2.02 -0.73 19.01
N ARG A 74 -2.03 0.33 18.20
CA ARG A 74 -0.95 0.72 17.26
C ARG A 74 -0.63 -0.34 16.19
N ALA A 75 -1.48 -1.35 16.04
CA ALA A 75 -1.29 -2.44 15.11
C ALA A 75 -1.30 -1.98 13.65
N LEU A 76 -2.04 -0.92 13.30
CA LEU A 76 -2.01 -0.35 11.95
C LEU A 76 -0.61 0.14 11.55
N ARG A 77 0.05 0.91 12.43
CA ARG A 77 1.42 1.39 12.21
C ARG A 77 2.41 0.23 12.14
N CYS A 78 2.36 -0.68 13.11
CA CYS A 78 3.23 -1.86 13.15
C CYS A 78 3.09 -2.74 11.90
N THR A 79 1.87 -2.86 11.38
CA THR A 79 1.59 -3.60 10.14
C THR A 79 2.20 -2.88 8.94
N TYR A 80 2.03 -1.56 8.84
CA TYR A 80 2.64 -0.78 7.77
C TYR A 80 4.17 -0.91 7.77
N GLU A 81 4.82 -0.69 8.92
CA GLU A 81 6.28 -0.81 9.05
C GLU A 81 6.78 -2.21 8.64
N ARG A 82 6.06 -3.27 9.06
CA ARG A 82 6.43 -4.65 8.75
C ARG A 82 6.51 -4.91 7.25
N TRP A 83 5.57 -4.36 6.47
CA TRP A 83 5.43 -4.69 5.06
C TRP A 83 6.09 -3.67 4.12
N PHE A 84 6.22 -2.41 4.53
CA PHE A 84 6.68 -1.35 3.64
C PHE A 84 8.08 -0.80 3.99
N LEU A 85 8.53 -0.94 5.24
CA LEU A 85 9.81 -0.37 5.70
C LEU A 85 10.82 -1.44 6.13
N LYS A 86 10.35 -2.54 6.69
CA LYS A 86 11.17 -3.67 7.10
C LYS A 86 11.41 -4.62 5.93
N ARG A 87 12.41 -5.49 6.10
CA ARG A 87 12.74 -6.52 5.12
C ARG A 87 11.59 -7.53 5.03
N LEU A 88 11.14 -7.77 3.81
CA LEU A 88 10.10 -8.74 3.50
C LEU A 88 10.62 -10.17 3.68
N PRO A 89 9.73 -11.17 3.84
CA PRO A 89 10.13 -12.58 3.95
C PRO A 89 10.94 -13.10 2.75
N ASN A 90 10.79 -12.48 1.58
CA ASN A 90 11.56 -12.80 0.37
C ASN A 90 12.94 -12.11 0.32
N GLY A 91 13.32 -11.33 1.34
CA GLY A 91 14.61 -10.64 1.42
C GLY A 91 14.63 -9.23 0.84
N GLU A 92 13.57 -8.80 0.16
CA GLU A 92 13.49 -7.48 -0.46
C GLU A 92 13.07 -6.39 0.54
N ARG A 93 13.28 -5.13 0.16
CA ARG A 93 12.77 -3.95 0.88
C ARG A 93 12.05 -3.04 -0.11
N LEU A 94 10.83 -2.62 0.25
CA LEU A 94 10.06 -1.68 -0.56
C LEU A 94 10.47 -0.23 -0.29
N ASP A 95 10.87 0.06 0.96
CA ASP A 95 11.29 1.39 1.43
C ASP A 95 10.26 2.51 1.09
N ILE A 96 8.97 2.17 1.17
CA ILE A 96 7.87 3.09 0.90
C ILE A 96 7.44 3.75 2.22
N PRO A 97 7.73 5.05 2.44
CA PRO A 97 7.26 5.75 3.63
C PRO A 97 5.74 5.95 3.58
N MET A 98 5.11 5.91 4.76
CA MET A 98 3.69 6.21 4.90
C MET A 98 3.41 7.63 4.39
N SER A 99 2.45 7.74 3.47
CA SER A 99 2.01 9.03 2.95
C SER A 99 1.39 9.89 4.06
N ASN A 100 1.39 11.20 3.86
CA ASN A 100 0.73 12.13 4.78
C ASN A 100 -0.76 11.82 4.91
N ASP A 101 -1.44 11.48 3.80
CA ASP A 101 -2.87 11.18 3.80
C ASP A 101 -3.20 9.91 4.61
N LEU A 102 -2.37 8.86 4.50
CA LEU A 102 -2.57 7.64 5.28
C LEU A 102 -2.28 7.89 6.76
N ARG A 103 -1.23 8.67 7.07
CA ARG A 103 -0.92 9.09 8.44
C ARG A 103 -2.08 9.87 9.06
N THR A 104 -2.64 10.84 8.34
CA THR A 104 -3.81 11.60 8.79
C THR A 104 -5.03 10.71 8.96
N SER A 105 -5.27 9.76 8.05
CA SER A 105 -6.38 8.80 8.18
C SER A 105 -6.25 7.95 9.44
N PHE A 106 -5.05 7.47 9.74
CA PHE A 106 -4.75 6.73 10.96
C PHE A 106 -4.96 7.59 12.22
N GLN A 107 -4.54 8.85 12.20
CA GLN A 107 -4.76 9.79 13.30
C GLN A 107 -6.24 10.04 13.58
N LEU A 108 -7.05 10.22 12.54
CA LEU A 108 -8.49 10.38 12.67
C LEU A 108 -9.19 9.13 13.25
N MET A 109 -8.57 7.94 13.11
CA MET A 109 -9.04 6.69 13.72
C MET A 109 -8.56 6.48 15.16
N GLY A 110 -7.79 7.42 15.74
CA GLY A 110 -7.32 7.36 17.11
C GLY A 110 -5.87 6.93 17.31
N LEU A 111 -5.04 6.91 16.25
CA LEU A 111 -3.57 6.81 16.43
C LEU A 111 -3.01 8.17 16.81
N ASP A 112 -2.44 8.30 18.01
CA ASP A 112 -1.77 9.54 18.43
C ASP A 112 -0.70 9.96 17.42
N ALA A 113 -0.64 11.26 17.14
CA ALA A 113 0.26 11.86 16.16
C ALA A 113 1.76 11.82 16.55
N GLN A 114 2.13 11.18 17.66
CA GLN A 114 3.47 11.27 18.22
C GLN A 114 4.32 10.00 17.99
N GLU A 115 5.51 10.27 17.46
CA GLU A 115 6.67 9.42 17.14
C GLU A 115 6.61 8.63 15.83
#